data_AF-A0A7R9XBY8-F1
#
_entry.id   AF-A0A7R9XBY8-F1
#
_cell.length_a   1.000
_cell.length_b   1.000
_cell.length_c   1.000
_cell.angle_alpha   90.00
_cell.angle_beta   90.00
_cell.angle_gamma   90.00
#
_symmetry.space_group_name_H-M   'P 1'
#
loop_
_entity.id
_entity.type
_entity.pdbx_description
1 polymer ?
#
loop_
_entity_poly.entity_id
_entity_poly.type
_entity_poly.pdbx_seq_one_letter_code
_entity_poly.pdbx_strand_id
1 'polypeptide(L)'
;PNRTYVAKSQKAAGGFKVAKDRVTLLFCSNASGDRMLKPLLVNRALKPRSMKGQDFNKLPVHWMANKKAWVTTVIFTEWFNKCFVPEVRRYLNAKCLEFKVLLILDNAPGHPVLEHPNVQFCFLPPNTTSLIQPLDQGIIATFKIHYVKQTFQYVLDKLNDETLTVIDVWKKFTIMDCINHVGLALKALQPATLNACWKSIWPDCIERKNPVTPHTNEFPNRTYVAKSQKAAGGFKVAKDRVTLLFCSNASGDRMLKPLLVNRALKPRSMKGQDFNKLPVHWMANKKAWVTTVIFTEWFNKCFVPEVRRYLNAKCLEFKVLLILDNAPGHPVLEHPNVQFCFLPPNTTSLIQPLDQGIIATFKIHYVKQTFQYVLDKLNDETLTVIDVWKKFTIMDCINHVGLALKALQPATLNACWKSIWPDCIERKNPV
;
A
#
# COMPACT_ATOMS: atom_id res chain seq x y z
N PRO A 1 -0.40 1.19 -5.69
CA PRO A 1 -0.27 2.68 -5.68
C PRO A 1 1.18 3.13 -5.93
N ASN A 2 1.52 3.61 -7.13
CA ASN A 2 2.90 4.05 -7.47
C ASN A 2 3.35 5.34 -6.75
N ARG A 3 2.44 5.95 -5.97
CA ARG A 3 2.71 6.92 -4.92
C ARG A 3 1.59 6.74 -3.89
N THR A 4 1.91 6.21 -2.71
CA THR A 4 1.04 6.47 -1.56
C THR A 4 0.97 8.00 -1.42
N TYR A 5 -0.24 8.54 -1.48
CA TYR A 5 -0.62 9.94 -1.23
C TYR A 5 0.54 10.86 -0.77
N VAL A 6 1.35 11.33 -1.72
CA VAL A 6 2.22 12.48 -1.49
C VAL A 6 1.34 13.69 -1.79
N ALA A 7 0.87 14.36 -0.73
CA ALA A 7 0.23 15.66 -0.85
C ALA A 7 1.11 16.56 -1.73
N LYS A 8 0.49 17.32 -2.65
CA LYS A 8 1.20 18.23 -3.56
C LYS A 8 2.19 19.16 -2.84
N SER A 9 1.99 19.44 -1.55
CA SER A 9 2.89 20.24 -0.70
C SER A 9 4.31 19.67 -0.59
N GLN A 10 4.52 18.36 -0.70
CA GLN A 10 5.85 17.77 -0.54
C GLN A 10 6.68 17.71 -1.82
N LYS A 11 6.12 18.08 -2.98
CA LYS A 11 6.95 18.33 -4.18
C LYS A 11 7.83 19.58 -4.02
N ALA A 12 7.52 20.45 -3.07
CA ALA A 12 8.30 21.63 -2.75
C ALA A 12 9.46 21.34 -1.76
N ALA A 13 9.49 20.19 -1.10
CA ALA A 13 10.63 19.81 -0.26
C ALA A 13 11.77 19.29 -1.13
N GLY A 14 12.82 20.10 -1.31
CA GLY A 14 14.07 19.67 -1.93
C GLY A 14 14.59 18.42 -1.23
N GLY A 15 14.82 17.33 -1.99
CA GLY A 15 15.51 16.14 -1.49
C GLY A 15 14.73 14.81 -1.48
N PHE A 16 13.43 14.76 -1.82
CA PHE A 16 12.71 13.47 -1.86
C PHE A 16 13.13 12.61 -3.08
N LYS A 17 14.19 11.82 -2.92
CA LYS A 17 14.55 10.73 -3.85
C LYS A 17 13.86 9.44 -3.40
N VAL A 18 12.96 8.93 -4.24
CA VAL A 18 12.41 7.57 -4.11
C VAL A 18 13.55 6.58 -3.91
N ALA A 19 13.49 5.77 -2.84
CA ALA A 19 14.48 4.74 -2.56
C ALA A 19 14.73 3.87 -3.81
N LYS A 20 15.98 3.82 -4.25
CA LYS A 20 16.43 3.03 -5.42
C LYS A 20 17.00 1.68 -5.00
N ASP A 21 16.82 1.30 -3.74
CA ASP A 21 17.32 0.05 -3.21
C ASP A 21 16.58 -1.09 -3.87
N ARG A 22 17.36 -2.07 -4.32
CA ARG A 22 16.88 -3.24 -5.03
C ARG A 22 17.52 -4.44 -4.38
N VAL A 23 16.70 -5.44 -4.16
CA VAL A 23 17.13 -6.80 -3.87
C VAL A 23 16.72 -7.68 -5.04
N THR A 24 17.55 -8.67 -5.33
CA THR A 24 17.20 -9.71 -6.30
C THR A 24 17.00 -11.01 -5.54
N LEU A 25 15.90 -11.70 -5.83
CA LEU A 25 15.63 -13.05 -5.33
C LEU A 25 15.82 -14.04 -6.46
N LEU A 26 16.55 -15.11 -6.20
CA LEU A 26 16.62 -16.29 -7.05
C LEU A 26 15.88 -17.43 -6.33
N PHE A 27 14.83 -17.92 -6.98
CA PHE A 27 13.97 -18.98 -6.49
C PHE A 27 14.31 -20.32 -7.15
N CYS A 28 13.98 -21.41 -6.48
CA CYS A 28 14.05 -22.76 -7.02
C CYS A 28 12.98 -23.62 -6.35
N SER A 29 12.17 -24.31 -7.14
CA SER A 29 11.12 -25.23 -6.69
C SER A 29 11.27 -26.59 -7.38
N ASN A 30 10.57 -27.61 -6.89
CA ASN A 30 10.51 -28.93 -7.51
C ASN A 30 9.12 -29.25 -8.09
N ALA A 31 9.06 -30.29 -8.92
CA ALA A 31 7.86 -30.71 -9.64
C ALA A 31 6.75 -31.23 -8.72
N SER A 32 7.08 -31.93 -7.63
CA SER A 32 6.09 -32.36 -6.63
C SER A 32 5.42 -31.20 -5.89
N GLY A 33 5.97 -29.98 -5.98
CA GLY A 33 5.45 -28.80 -5.30
C GLY A 33 5.66 -28.79 -3.78
N ASP A 34 6.17 -29.87 -3.19
CA ASP A 34 6.41 -29.95 -1.74
C ASP A 34 7.69 -29.23 -1.29
N ARG A 35 8.48 -28.69 -2.22
CA ARG A 35 9.71 -27.96 -1.90
C ARG A 35 9.88 -26.68 -2.72
N MET A 36 9.91 -25.57 -1.99
CA MET A 36 10.58 -24.33 -2.39
C MET A 36 11.91 -24.26 -1.63
N LEU A 37 13.04 -24.18 -2.34
CA LEU A 37 14.34 -24.03 -1.69
C LEU A 37 14.44 -22.66 -1.01
N LYS A 38 15.29 -22.57 0.02
CA LYS A 38 15.65 -21.28 0.62
C LYS A 38 16.21 -20.39 -0.49
N PRO A 39 15.57 -19.25 -0.83
CA PRO A 39 15.98 -18.48 -1.99
C PRO A 39 17.27 -17.72 -1.72
N LEU A 40 18.02 -17.46 -2.79
CA LEU A 40 19.14 -16.54 -2.73
C LEU A 40 18.63 -15.10 -2.81
N LEU A 41 19.05 -14.27 -1.87
CA LEU A 41 18.85 -12.83 -1.89
C LEU A 41 20.19 -12.14 -2.15
N VAL A 42 20.28 -11.42 -3.27
CA VAL A 42 21.43 -10.58 -3.60
C VAL A 42 21.13 -9.12 -3.28
N ASN A 43 21.90 -8.55 -2.37
CA ASN A 43 21.81 -7.14 -1.99
C ASN A 43 23.00 -6.32 -2.51
N ARG A 44 22.92 -4.98 -2.43
CA ARG A 44 24.04 -4.10 -2.75
C ARG A 44 25.19 -4.16 -1.75
N ALA A 45 24.85 -4.22 -0.47
CA ALA A 45 25.80 -4.20 0.63
C ALA A 45 25.87 -5.57 1.29
N LEU A 46 27.08 -6.07 1.52
CA LEU A 46 27.31 -7.35 2.19
C LEU A 46 26.90 -7.30 3.67
N LYS A 47 27.19 -6.18 4.36
CA LYS A 47 26.87 -5.96 5.77
C LYS A 47 26.09 -4.65 5.96
N PRO A 48 24.78 -4.62 5.67
CA PRO A 48 23.92 -3.47 5.94
C PRO A 48 23.89 -3.15 7.44
N ARG A 49 23.72 -1.87 7.81
CA ARG A 49 23.66 -1.46 9.22
C ARG A 49 22.57 -2.19 10.01
N SER A 50 21.39 -2.40 9.42
CA SER A 50 20.28 -3.13 10.05
C SER A 50 20.52 -4.64 10.22
N MET A 51 21.60 -5.18 9.65
CA MET A 51 22.00 -6.59 9.78
C MET A 51 23.13 -6.78 10.81
N LYS A 52 23.50 -5.72 11.56
CA LYS A 52 24.55 -5.82 12.58
C LYS A 52 24.14 -6.82 13.67
N GLY A 53 25.03 -7.78 13.97
CA GLY A 53 24.80 -8.81 14.99
C GLY A 53 23.86 -9.94 14.56
N GLN A 54 23.44 -9.97 13.30
CA GLN A 54 22.53 -11.00 12.78
C GLN A 54 23.31 -12.20 12.25
N ASP A 55 22.82 -13.40 12.54
CA ASP A 55 23.37 -14.64 12.00
C ASP A 55 22.76 -14.91 10.62
N PHE A 56 23.57 -14.77 9.58
CA PHE A 56 23.16 -14.94 8.19
C PHE A 56 22.69 -16.37 7.88
N ASN A 57 23.15 -17.37 8.64
CA ASN A 57 22.75 -18.77 8.42
C ASN A 57 21.29 -19.02 8.85
N LYS A 58 20.81 -18.27 9.85
CA LYS A 58 19.43 -18.37 10.39
C LYS A 58 18.39 -17.60 9.58
N LEU A 59 18.83 -16.78 8.61
CA LEU A 59 17.89 -16.03 7.77
C LEU A 59 17.02 -16.98 6.92
N PRO A 60 15.81 -16.58 6.53
CA PRO A 60 14.97 -17.32 5.60
C PRO A 60 15.47 -17.27 4.14
N VAL A 61 16.64 -16.66 3.89
CA VAL A 61 17.26 -16.52 2.57
C VAL A 61 18.77 -16.81 2.64
N HIS A 62 19.35 -17.32 1.56
CA HIS A 62 20.81 -17.33 1.39
C HIS A 62 21.25 -15.92 1.01
N TRP A 63 22.18 -15.34 1.75
CA TRP A 63 22.54 -13.93 1.58
C TRP A 63 23.84 -13.77 0.82
N MET A 64 23.80 -13.01 -0.28
CA MET A 64 25.00 -12.60 -1.02
C MET A 64 24.90 -11.12 -1.41
N ALA A 65 26.02 -10.53 -1.84
CA ALA A 65 26.01 -9.13 -2.25
C ALA A 65 26.97 -8.79 -3.39
N ASN A 66 26.56 -7.85 -4.22
CA ASN A 66 27.43 -7.15 -5.16
C ASN A 66 26.91 -5.74 -5.45
N LYS A 67 27.73 -4.86 -6.01
CA LYS A 67 27.37 -3.44 -6.24
C LYS A 67 26.08 -3.24 -7.07
N LYS A 68 25.72 -4.18 -7.94
CA LYS A 68 24.54 -4.11 -8.81
C LYS A 68 23.29 -4.76 -8.20
N ALA A 69 23.45 -5.55 -7.14
CA ALA A 69 22.46 -6.44 -6.56
C ALA A 69 21.85 -7.42 -7.58
N TRP A 70 22.64 -7.98 -8.50
CA TRP A 70 22.20 -8.94 -9.53
C TRP A 70 22.86 -10.29 -9.35
N VAL A 71 22.20 -11.36 -9.80
CA VAL A 71 22.81 -12.69 -9.90
C VAL A 71 23.81 -12.66 -11.07
N THR A 72 25.09 -12.79 -10.76
CA THR A 72 26.18 -12.95 -11.75
C THR A 72 26.58 -14.41 -11.81
N THR A 73 27.34 -14.78 -12.84
CA THR A 73 27.91 -16.13 -12.97
C THR A 73 28.66 -16.60 -11.72
N VAL A 74 29.46 -15.70 -11.12
CA VAL A 74 30.20 -15.99 -9.88
C VAL A 74 29.24 -16.24 -8.71
N ILE A 75 28.23 -15.38 -8.53
CA ILE A 75 27.22 -15.54 -7.46
C ILE A 75 26.39 -16.81 -7.67
N PHE A 76 26.00 -17.11 -8.90
CA PHE A 76 25.25 -18.30 -9.21
C PHE A 76 26.08 -19.56 -8.95
N THR A 77 27.35 -19.58 -9.36
CA THR A 77 28.27 -20.70 -9.11
C THR A 77 28.48 -20.92 -7.60
N GLU A 78 28.61 -19.83 -6.84
CA GLU A 78 28.71 -19.91 -5.39
C GLU A 78 27.41 -20.45 -4.75
N TRP A 79 26.25 -19.95 -5.17
CA TRP A 79 24.95 -20.44 -4.70
C TRP A 79 24.75 -21.91 -5.07
N PHE A 80 25.12 -22.32 -6.28
CA PHE A 80 24.98 -23.69 -6.74
C PHE A 80 25.75 -24.65 -5.82
N ASN A 81 27.03 -24.36 -5.60
CA ASN A 81 27.91 -25.24 -4.81
C ASN A 81 27.64 -25.18 -3.30
N LYS A 82 27.41 -23.99 -2.75
CA LYS A 82 27.31 -23.79 -1.29
C LYS A 82 25.90 -23.86 -0.75
N CYS A 83 24.87 -23.66 -1.59
CA CYS A 83 23.48 -23.59 -1.16
C CYS A 83 22.62 -24.67 -1.82
N PHE A 84 22.55 -24.70 -3.15
CA PHE A 84 21.68 -25.62 -3.89
C PHE A 84 22.05 -27.08 -3.67
N VAL A 85 23.30 -27.48 -3.96
CA VAL A 85 23.75 -28.88 -3.87
C VAL A 85 23.55 -29.46 -2.46
N PRO A 86 23.99 -28.79 -1.37
CA PRO A 86 23.76 -29.29 -0.01
C PRO A 86 22.28 -29.39 0.36
N GLU A 87 21.47 -28.40 -0.02
CA GLU A 87 20.05 -28.36 0.35
C GLU A 87 19.24 -29.45 -0.37
N VAL A 88 19.50 -29.64 -1.66
CA VAL A 88 18.84 -30.69 -2.46
C VAL A 88 19.28 -32.08 -2.02
N ARG A 89 20.57 -32.28 -1.73
CA ARG A 89 21.07 -33.56 -1.17
C ARG A 89 20.37 -33.90 0.14
N ARG A 90 20.23 -32.92 1.04
CA ARG A 90 19.51 -33.11 2.31
C ARG A 90 18.03 -33.45 2.09
N TYR A 91 17.37 -32.77 1.14
CA TYR A 91 15.97 -33.05 0.79
C TYR A 91 15.80 -34.48 0.24
N LEU A 92 16.64 -34.88 -0.71
CA LEU A 92 16.57 -36.22 -1.31
C LEU A 92 16.87 -37.32 -0.29
N ASN A 93 17.88 -37.13 0.57
CA ASN A 93 18.15 -38.05 1.69
C ASN A 93 16.93 -38.19 2.62
N ALA A 94 16.27 -37.08 2.96
CA ALA A 94 15.07 -37.09 3.81
C ALA A 94 13.86 -37.77 3.14
N LYS A 95 13.85 -37.85 1.80
CA LYS A 95 12.84 -38.57 1.01
C LYS A 95 13.26 -40.00 0.64
N CYS A 96 14.42 -40.46 1.11
CA CYS A 96 15.01 -41.74 0.74
C CYS A 96 15.20 -41.91 -0.78
N LEU A 97 15.54 -40.82 -1.48
CA LEU A 97 15.80 -40.79 -2.91
C LEU A 97 17.31 -40.73 -3.19
N GLU A 98 17.73 -41.34 -4.29
CA GLU A 98 19.11 -41.22 -4.77
C GLU A 98 19.43 -39.75 -5.12
N PHE A 99 20.67 -39.32 -4.88
CA PHE A 99 21.13 -38.00 -5.28
C PHE A 99 21.35 -37.97 -6.80
N LYS A 100 20.26 -37.74 -7.55
CA LYS A 100 20.24 -37.47 -8.99
C LYS A 100 19.24 -36.35 -9.26
N VAL A 101 19.69 -35.29 -9.92
CA VAL A 101 18.92 -34.05 -10.06
C VAL A 101 18.99 -33.55 -11.49
N LEU A 102 17.85 -33.15 -12.04
CA LEU A 102 17.76 -32.33 -13.24
C LEU A 102 17.42 -30.88 -12.83
N LEU A 103 18.35 -29.95 -13.06
CA LEU A 103 18.15 -28.53 -12.78
C LEU A 103 17.77 -27.81 -14.08
N ILE A 104 16.53 -27.32 -14.14
CA ILE A 104 15.99 -26.59 -15.29
C ILE A 104 16.22 -25.08 -15.09
N LEU A 105 16.85 -24.43 -16.08
CA LEU A 105 17.19 -23.00 -16.05
C LEU A 105 16.71 -22.29 -17.33
N ASP A 106 16.50 -20.98 -17.23
CA ASP A 106 16.37 -20.13 -18.42
C ASP A 106 17.76 -19.70 -18.94
N ASN A 107 17.77 -19.03 -20.09
CA ASN A 107 19.00 -18.56 -20.75
C ASN A 107 19.49 -17.19 -20.20
N ALA A 108 19.25 -16.89 -18.92
CA ALA A 108 19.74 -15.65 -18.34
C ALA A 108 21.28 -15.59 -18.35
N PRO A 109 21.92 -14.43 -18.68
CA PRO A 109 23.39 -14.32 -18.76
C PRO A 109 24.14 -14.67 -17.47
N GLY A 110 23.44 -14.67 -16.33
CA GLY A 110 24.01 -15.04 -15.04
C GLY A 110 24.07 -16.55 -14.77
N HIS A 111 23.51 -17.39 -15.65
CA HIS A 111 23.48 -18.84 -15.51
C HIS A 111 24.63 -19.49 -16.30
N PRO A 112 25.71 -19.92 -15.63
CA PRO A 112 26.77 -20.69 -16.28
C PRO A 112 26.30 -22.12 -16.60
N VAL A 113 27.00 -22.73 -17.56
CA VAL A 113 27.08 -24.19 -17.65
C VAL A 113 28.10 -24.65 -16.61
N LEU A 114 27.67 -25.50 -15.68
CA LEU A 114 28.54 -26.09 -14.65
C LEU A 114 28.49 -27.61 -14.79
N GLU A 115 29.58 -28.28 -14.42
CA GLU A 115 29.65 -29.73 -14.37
C GLU A 115 29.49 -30.21 -12.93
N HIS A 116 28.68 -31.26 -12.74
CA HIS A 116 28.53 -31.93 -11.46
C HIS A 116 28.11 -33.39 -11.69
N PRO A 117 28.70 -34.38 -10.99
CA PRO A 117 28.48 -35.81 -11.27
C PRO A 117 27.03 -36.28 -11.13
N ASN A 118 26.25 -35.60 -10.29
CA ASN A 118 24.86 -35.96 -9.96
C ASN A 118 23.81 -34.91 -10.32
N VAL A 119 24.21 -33.79 -10.95
CA VAL A 119 23.28 -32.72 -11.30
C VAL A 119 23.42 -32.41 -12.78
N GLN A 120 22.38 -32.72 -13.54
CA GLN A 120 22.29 -32.39 -14.96
C GLN A 120 21.64 -31.02 -15.12
N PHE A 121 22.26 -30.15 -15.91
CA PHE A 121 21.69 -28.86 -16.28
C PHE A 121 20.88 -28.98 -17.56
N CYS A 122 19.66 -28.44 -17.56
CA CYS A 122 18.80 -28.35 -18.74
C CYS A 122 18.36 -26.90 -18.93
N PHE A 123 18.76 -26.30 -20.05
CA PHE A 123 18.34 -24.96 -20.40
C PHE A 123 17.07 -25.02 -21.24
N LEU A 124 16.07 -24.22 -20.86
CA LEU A 124 14.85 -24.06 -21.66
C LEU A 124 15.19 -23.45 -23.02
N PRO A 125 14.41 -23.71 -24.09
CA PRO A 125 14.61 -23.05 -25.36
C PRO A 125 14.57 -21.51 -25.23
N PRO A 126 15.28 -20.76 -26.08
CA PRO A 126 15.23 -19.30 -26.05
C PRO A 126 13.80 -18.77 -26.16
N ASN A 127 13.50 -17.69 -25.43
CA ASN A 127 12.21 -16.98 -25.45
C ASN A 127 10.99 -17.78 -24.97
N THR A 128 11.15 -18.90 -24.26
CA THR A 128 10.03 -19.69 -23.71
C THR A 128 9.78 -19.47 -22.23
N THR A 129 10.59 -18.65 -21.54
CA THR A 129 10.53 -18.46 -20.08
C THR A 129 9.11 -18.16 -19.57
N SER A 130 8.45 -17.13 -20.09
CA SER A 130 7.08 -16.78 -19.68
C SER A 130 6.03 -17.81 -20.08
N LEU A 131 6.33 -18.72 -21.00
CA LEU A 131 5.39 -19.70 -21.54
C LEU A 131 5.41 -21.02 -20.77
N ILE A 132 6.61 -21.48 -20.39
CA ILE A 132 6.78 -22.82 -19.83
C ILE A 132 7.51 -22.86 -18.50
N GLN A 133 8.30 -21.83 -18.14
CA GLN A 133 9.12 -21.88 -16.93
C GLN A 133 8.22 -21.86 -15.68
N PRO A 134 8.28 -22.87 -14.78
CA PRO A 134 7.28 -23.02 -13.71
C PRO A 134 7.23 -21.87 -12.71
N LEU A 135 8.37 -21.21 -12.43
CA LEU A 135 8.38 -20.05 -11.53
C LEU A 135 7.56 -18.89 -12.11
N ASP A 136 7.61 -18.71 -13.43
CA ASP A 136 6.84 -17.72 -14.20
C ASP A 136 5.42 -18.19 -14.56
N GLN A 137 5.09 -19.47 -14.39
CA GLN A 137 3.72 -20.00 -14.53
C GLN A 137 2.81 -19.73 -13.32
N GLY A 138 3.29 -18.99 -12.31
CA GLY A 138 2.44 -18.46 -11.24
C GLY A 138 3.07 -18.49 -9.85
N ILE A 139 4.15 -19.23 -9.63
CA ILE A 139 4.82 -19.27 -8.32
C ILE A 139 5.30 -17.88 -7.90
N ILE A 140 6.00 -17.16 -8.79
CA ILE A 140 6.50 -15.81 -8.52
C ILE A 140 5.34 -14.83 -8.33
N ALA A 141 4.26 -14.98 -9.11
CA ALA A 141 3.05 -14.18 -9.00
C ALA A 141 2.41 -14.31 -7.62
N THR A 142 2.14 -15.54 -7.18
CA THR A 142 1.57 -15.86 -5.86
C THR A 142 2.50 -15.40 -4.73
N PHE A 143 3.81 -15.64 -4.86
CA PHE A 143 4.80 -15.13 -3.90
C PHE A 143 4.71 -13.60 -3.75
N LYS A 144 4.63 -12.86 -4.86
CA LYS A 144 4.52 -11.39 -4.85
C LYS A 144 3.23 -10.94 -4.15
N ILE A 145 2.12 -11.65 -4.33
CA ILE A 145 0.85 -11.36 -3.63
C ILE A 145 1.05 -11.50 -2.12
N HIS A 146 1.59 -12.63 -1.65
CA HIS A 146 1.83 -12.82 -0.22
C HIS A 146 2.83 -11.80 0.34
N TYR A 147 3.92 -11.52 -0.36
CA TYR A 147 4.89 -10.51 0.06
C TYR A 147 4.24 -9.12 0.22
N VAL A 148 3.36 -8.74 -0.71
CA VAL A 148 2.62 -7.48 -0.64
C VAL A 148 1.62 -7.49 0.51
N LYS A 149 0.92 -8.60 0.76
CA LYS A 149 0.06 -8.75 1.96
C LYS A 149 0.85 -8.48 3.24
N GLN A 150 2.02 -9.11 3.40
CA GLN A 150 2.88 -8.88 4.57
C GLN A 150 3.31 -7.41 4.70
N THR A 151 3.61 -6.77 3.57
CA THR A 151 4.01 -5.35 3.56
C THR A 151 2.86 -4.43 3.97
N PHE A 152 1.64 -4.71 3.52
CA PHE A 152 0.47 -3.91 3.86
C PHE A 152 0.07 -4.11 5.32
N GLN A 153 0.12 -5.36 5.81
CA GLN A 153 -0.11 -5.68 7.21
C GLN A 153 0.90 -4.97 8.12
N TYR A 154 2.19 -5.05 7.79
CA TYR A 154 3.24 -4.33 8.51
C TYR A 154 2.94 -2.82 8.62
N VAL A 155 2.48 -2.19 7.54
CA VAL A 155 2.13 -0.77 7.57
C VAL A 155 0.93 -0.53 8.48
N LEU A 156 -0.12 -1.35 8.40
CA LEU A 156 -1.30 -1.22 9.26
C LEU A 156 -0.94 -1.34 10.74
N ASP A 157 -0.13 -2.36 11.10
CA ASP A 157 0.30 -2.60 12.47
C ASP A 157 1.08 -1.40 13.03
N LYS A 158 1.94 -0.78 12.22
CA LYS A 158 2.71 0.40 12.62
C LYS A 158 1.86 1.67 12.69
N LEU A 159 0.82 1.78 11.87
CA LEU A 159 -0.11 2.91 11.92
C LEU A 159 -1.05 2.85 13.13
N ASN A 160 -1.06 1.78 13.93
CA ASN A 160 -1.74 1.78 15.24
C ASN A 160 -1.21 2.90 16.15
N ASP A 161 0.05 3.30 15.96
CA ASP A 161 0.55 4.59 16.43
C ASP A 161 0.09 5.71 15.47
N GLU A 162 -0.92 6.47 15.89
CA GLU A 162 -1.52 7.56 15.11
C GLU A 162 -0.58 8.78 14.93
N THR A 163 0.61 8.78 15.54
CA THR A 163 1.62 9.82 15.30
C THR A 163 2.43 9.55 14.03
N LEU A 164 2.38 8.33 13.48
CA LEU A 164 3.17 7.93 12.32
C LEU A 164 2.37 8.06 11.04
N THR A 165 2.99 8.64 10.01
CA THR A 165 2.47 8.55 8.64
C THR A 165 3.03 7.31 7.92
N VAL A 166 2.41 6.91 6.81
CA VAL A 166 2.96 5.83 5.96
C VAL A 166 4.39 6.13 5.52
N ILE A 167 4.72 7.40 5.30
CA ILE A 167 6.06 7.82 4.90
C ILE A 167 7.04 7.56 6.04
N ASP A 168 6.65 7.83 7.28
CA ASP A 168 7.50 7.59 8.45
C ASP A 168 7.69 6.10 8.70
N VAL A 169 6.63 5.30 8.53
CA VAL A 169 6.73 3.84 8.54
C VAL A 169 7.69 3.36 7.46
N TRP A 170 7.58 3.89 6.23
CA TRP A 170 8.43 3.49 5.12
C TRP A 170 9.90 3.91 5.29
N LYS A 171 10.16 5.08 5.90
CA LYS A 171 11.52 5.51 6.26
C LYS A 171 12.18 4.57 7.29
N LYS A 172 11.36 3.93 8.14
CA LYS A 172 11.81 2.96 9.15
C LYS A 172 11.91 1.53 8.58
N PHE A 173 11.37 1.26 7.40
CA PHE A 173 11.39 -0.05 6.77
C PHE A 173 12.81 -0.44 6.34
N THR A 174 13.32 -1.56 6.87
CA THR A 174 14.69 -2.02 6.67
C THR A 174 14.78 -3.23 5.75
N ILE A 175 16.00 -3.60 5.37
CA ILE A 175 16.24 -4.86 4.65
C ILE A 175 15.92 -6.09 5.51
N MET A 176 15.97 -5.98 6.84
CA MET A 176 15.57 -7.10 7.70
C MET A 176 14.05 -7.31 7.65
N ASP A 177 13.26 -6.24 7.65
CA ASP A 177 11.82 -6.32 7.45
C ASP A 177 11.50 -6.98 6.09
N CYS A 178 12.22 -6.59 5.04
CA CYS A 178 12.13 -7.23 3.73
C CYS A 178 12.42 -8.74 3.78
N ILE A 179 13.52 -9.17 4.42
CA ILE A 179 13.88 -10.58 4.57
C ILE A 179 12.80 -11.35 5.34
N ASN A 180 12.27 -10.77 6.42
CA ASN A 180 11.19 -11.36 7.20
C ASN A 180 9.93 -11.54 6.35
N HIS A 181 9.57 -10.54 5.54
CA HIS A 181 8.43 -10.63 4.62
C HIS A 181 8.65 -11.71 3.55
N VAL A 182 9.87 -11.87 3.03
CA VAL A 182 10.21 -12.99 2.12
C VAL A 182 9.96 -14.33 2.81
N GLY A 183 10.43 -14.51 4.05
CA GLY A 183 10.24 -15.73 4.81
C GLY A 183 8.77 -16.07 5.05
N LEU A 184 7.96 -15.08 5.43
CA LEU A 184 6.52 -15.25 5.63
C LEU A 184 5.79 -15.55 4.31
N ALA A 185 6.17 -14.87 3.22
CA ALA A 185 5.58 -15.11 1.90
C ALA A 185 5.88 -16.51 1.35
N LEU A 186 7.11 -17.02 1.57
CA LEU A 186 7.47 -18.40 1.21
C LEU A 186 6.66 -19.44 1.98
N LYS A 187 6.47 -19.23 3.29
CA LYS A 187 5.66 -20.12 4.13
C LYS A 187 4.19 -20.18 3.71
N ALA A 188 3.68 -19.13 3.07
CA ALA A 188 2.30 -19.06 2.61
C ALA A 188 2.06 -19.80 1.27
N LEU A 189 3.12 -20.11 0.51
CA LEU A 189 3.00 -20.82 -0.76
C LEU A 189 2.51 -22.25 -0.53
N GLN A 190 1.40 -22.59 -1.18
CA GLN A 190 0.80 -23.92 -1.07
C GLN A 190 1.47 -24.93 -2.02
N PRO A 191 1.72 -26.17 -1.58
CA PRO A 191 2.32 -27.20 -2.44
C PRO A 191 1.53 -27.46 -3.72
N ALA A 192 0.20 -27.45 -3.64
CA ALA A 192 -0.67 -27.61 -4.82
C ALA A 192 -0.44 -26.51 -5.86
N THR A 193 -0.26 -25.25 -5.43
CA THR A 193 0.05 -24.13 -6.32
C THR A 193 1.42 -24.31 -6.97
N LEU A 194 2.43 -24.76 -6.21
CA LEU A 194 3.77 -25.01 -6.74
C LEU A 194 3.75 -26.14 -7.78
N ASN A 195 3.11 -27.27 -7.48
CA ASN A 195 2.99 -28.42 -8.38
C ASN A 195 2.25 -28.04 -9.67
N ALA A 196 1.09 -27.39 -9.56
CA ALA A 196 0.27 -27.02 -10.70
C ALA A 196 1.03 -26.18 -11.75
N CYS A 197 1.98 -25.35 -11.33
CA CYS A 197 2.79 -24.51 -12.22
C CYS A 197 3.72 -25.32 -13.16
N TRP A 198 3.95 -26.61 -12.89
CA TRP A 198 4.76 -27.48 -13.75
C TRP A 198 4.01 -28.02 -14.97
N LYS A 199 2.69 -27.79 -15.05
CA LYS A 199 1.82 -28.37 -16.08
C LYS A 199 2.32 -28.13 -17.51
N SER A 200 2.92 -26.96 -17.77
CA SER A 200 3.40 -26.59 -19.11
C SER A 200 4.65 -27.37 -19.56
N ILE A 201 5.46 -27.87 -18.63
CA ILE A 201 6.68 -28.66 -18.93
C ILE A 201 6.41 -30.15 -18.74
N TRP A 202 5.70 -30.53 -17.68
CA TRP A 202 5.45 -31.92 -17.33
C TRP A 202 4.01 -32.12 -16.83
N PRO A 203 3.02 -32.27 -17.73
CA PRO A 203 1.63 -32.44 -17.36
C PRO A 203 1.36 -33.64 -16.44
N ASP A 204 2.11 -34.74 -16.62
CA ASP A 204 1.90 -35.99 -15.88
C ASP A 204 2.33 -35.90 -14.40
N CYS A 205 3.18 -34.93 -14.03
CA CYS A 205 3.58 -34.76 -12.63
C CYS A 205 2.53 -34.03 -11.78
N ILE A 206 1.42 -33.58 -12.38
CA ILE A 206 0.39 -32.82 -11.67
C ILE A 206 -0.48 -33.75 -10.83
N GLU A 207 -0.51 -33.52 -9.52
CA GLU A 207 -1.33 -34.29 -8.60
C GLU A 207 -2.81 -33.90 -8.74
N ARG A 208 -3.67 -34.85 -9.10
CA ARG A 208 -5.10 -34.61 -9.40
C ARG A 208 -5.97 -34.31 -8.17
N LYS A 209 -5.40 -34.28 -6.95
CA LYS A 209 -6.17 -34.24 -5.70
C LYS A 209 -6.76 -32.88 -5.32
N ASN A 210 -6.45 -31.80 -6.04
CA ASN A 210 -7.16 -30.51 -5.96
C ASN A 210 -6.82 -29.69 -7.23
N PRO A 211 -7.74 -29.50 -8.20
CA PRO A 211 -7.43 -28.74 -9.40
C PRO A 211 -7.30 -27.25 -9.07
N VAL A 212 -6.07 -26.81 -8.79
CA VAL A 212 -5.72 -25.39 -8.71
C VAL A 212 -5.18 -24.98 -10.08
N THR A 213 -5.82 -24.03 -10.74
CA THR A 213 -5.26 -23.40 -11.95
C THR A 213 -4.18 -22.39 -11.55
N PRO A 214 -2.92 -22.57 -11.99
CA PRO A 214 -1.85 -21.62 -11.75
C PRO A 214 -2.17 -20.21 -12.27
N HIS A 215 -1.77 -19.19 -11.53
CA HIS A 215 -2.04 -17.80 -11.89
C HIS A 215 -0.97 -17.28 -12.87
N THR A 216 -1.31 -17.10 -14.14
CA THR A 216 -0.37 -16.59 -15.18
C THR A 216 -0.47 -15.09 -15.43
N ASN A 217 -1.11 -14.32 -14.55
CA ASN A 217 -1.22 -12.86 -14.72
C ASN A 217 0.19 -12.25 -14.88
N GLU A 218 0.43 -11.51 -15.97
CA GLU A 218 1.70 -10.83 -16.22
C GLU A 218 2.02 -9.82 -15.11
N PHE A 219 2.72 -10.26 -14.08
CA PHE A 219 3.35 -9.37 -13.13
C PHE A 219 4.56 -8.74 -13.80
N PRO A 220 4.80 -7.43 -13.65
CA PRO A 220 6.08 -6.89 -14.10
C PRO A 220 7.23 -7.65 -13.40
N ASN A 221 8.27 -8.00 -14.17
CA ASN A 221 9.52 -8.63 -13.70
C ASN A 221 10.22 -7.86 -12.57
N ARG A 222 9.68 -6.70 -12.19
CA ARG A 222 10.14 -5.84 -11.11
C ARG A 222 8.96 -5.41 -10.25
N THR A 223 8.90 -5.88 -9.02
CA THR A 223 7.98 -5.35 -7.99
C THR A 223 8.52 -4.00 -7.52
N TYR A 224 8.39 -2.96 -8.34
CA TYR A 224 8.65 -1.60 -7.86
C TYR A 224 7.48 -1.19 -6.97
N VAL A 225 7.76 -0.95 -5.68
CA VAL A 225 6.83 -0.22 -4.80
C VAL A 225 6.73 1.27 -5.22
N ALA A 226 7.48 1.75 -6.22
CA ALA A 226 7.51 3.20 -6.47
C ALA A 226 7.74 3.73 -7.89
N LYS A 227 7.99 2.96 -8.98
CA LYS A 227 8.39 3.66 -10.23
C LYS A 227 8.31 3.04 -11.64
N SER A 228 7.66 1.92 -11.96
CA SER A 228 7.57 1.53 -13.40
C SER A 228 6.21 1.02 -13.85
N GLN A 229 5.38 1.96 -14.30
CA GLN A 229 4.39 1.74 -15.37
C GLN A 229 4.33 3.01 -16.25
N LYS A 230 5.51 3.54 -16.61
CA LYS A 230 5.62 4.61 -17.62
C LYS A 230 5.95 4.08 -19.01
N ALA A 231 6.17 2.78 -19.18
CA ALA A 231 6.69 2.20 -20.42
C ALA A 231 5.84 1.06 -21.02
N ALA A 232 4.76 0.63 -20.38
CA ALA A 232 3.75 -0.19 -21.05
C ALA A 232 2.62 0.74 -21.51
N GLY A 233 2.39 0.84 -22.82
CA GLY A 233 1.29 1.62 -23.38
C GLY A 233 -0.03 1.19 -22.74
N GLY A 234 -0.66 2.11 -22.00
CA GLY A 234 -1.99 1.87 -21.41
C GLY A 234 -2.18 2.31 -19.96
N PHE A 235 -1.13 2.38 -19.13
CA PHE A 235 -1.31 2.77 -17.72
C PHE A 235 -1.18 4.28 -17.50
N LYS A 236 -2.23 5.04 -17.83
CA LYS A 236 -2.39 6.41 -17.33
C LYS A 236 -2.74 6.34 -15.84
N VAL A 237 -1.92 6.96 -14.99
CA VAL A 237 -2.27 7.21 -13.59
C VAL A 237 -3.66 7.85 -13.56
N ALA A 238 -4.61 7.23 -12.86
CA ALA A 238 -5.91 7.84 -12.61
C ALA A 238 -5.68 9.24 -12.03
N LYS A 239 -5.97 10.27 -12.83
CA LYS A 239 -5.88 11.67 -12.42
C LYS A 239 -7.16 12.13 -11.72
N ASP A 240 -8.02 11.17 -11.38
CA ASP A 240 -9.24 11.45 -10.63
C ASP A 240 -8.84 11.98 -9.27
N ARG A 241 -9.34 13.19 -9.01
CA ARG A 241 -9.11 13.92 -7.77
C ARG A 241 -10.46 14.21 -7.18
N VAL A 242 -10.52 14.05 -5.87
CA VAL A 242 -11.60 14.55 -5.04
C VAL A 242 -11.01 15.59 -4.11
N THR A 243 -11.80 16.62 -3.80
CA THR A 243 -11.46 17.58 -2.75
C THR A 243 -12.43 17.38 -1.60
N LEU A 244 -11.90 17.34 -0.37
CA LEU A 244 -12.68 17.33 0.85
C LEU A 244 -12.54 18.69 1.54
N LEU A 245 -13.66 19.28 1.91
CA LEU A 245 -13.73 20.44 2.81
C LEU A 245 -14.27 19.96 4.16
N PHE A 246 -13.45 20.15 5.18
CA PHE A 246 -13.72 19.75 6.56
C PHE A 246 -14.14 20.96 7.40
N CYS A 247 -14.89 20.71 8.47
CA CYS A 247 -15.24 21.70 9.48
C CYS A 247 -15.44 20.99 10.81
N SER A 248 -14.77 21.45 11.86
CA SER A 248 -14.87 20.92 13.23
C SER A 248 -15.14 22.05 14.22
N ASN A 249 -15.63 21.73 15.42
CA ASN A 249 -15.79 22.69 16.50
C ASN A 249 -14.69 22.57 17.58
N ALA A 250 -14.63 23.57 18.46
CA ALA A 250 -13.63 23.68 19.52
C ALA A 250 -13.78 22.63 20.62
N SER A 251 -15.01 22.25 21.01
CA SER A 251 -15.25 21.17 21.98
C SER A 251 -14.79 19.80 21.47
N GLY A 252 -14.51 19.66 20.17
CA GLY A 252 -14.05 18.42 19.56
C GLY A 252 -15.12 17.34 19.42
N ASP A 253 -16.33 17.54 19.92
CA ASP A 253 -17.43 16.58 19.82
C ASP A 253 -18.18 16.64 18.47
N ARG A 254 -17.83 17.59 17.59
CA ARG A 254 -18.43 17.71 16.26
C ARG A 254 -17.41 17.90 15.14
N MET A 255 -17.35 16.88 14.29
CA MET A 255 -16.89 17.00 12.90
C MET A 255 -18.13 17.06 12.00
N LEU A 256 -18.31 18.15 11.24
CA LEU A 256 -19.43 18.24 10.29
C LEU A 256 -19.25 17.23 9.16
N LYS A 257 -20.37 16.80 8.57
CA LYS A 257 -20.37 16.02 7.34
C LYS A 257 -19.58 16.80 6.28
N PRO A 258 -18.44 16.30 5.77
CA PRO A 258 -17.58 17.09 4.92
C PRO A 258 -18.17 17.22 3.52
N LEU A 259 -17.85 18.31 2.85
CA LEU A 259 -18.12 18.48 1.44
C LEU A 259 -17.08 17.70 0.63
N LEU A 260 -17.55 16.85 -0.28
CA LEU A 260 -16.74 16.19 -1.30
C LEU A 260 -17.07 16.78 -2.66
N VAL A 261 -16.06 17.40 -3.29
CA VAL A 261 -16.15 17.89 -4.67
C VAL A 261 -15.48 16.91 -5.62
N ASN A 262 -16.27 16.35 -6.54
CA ASN A 262 -15.78 15.45 -7.58
C ASN A 262 -15.76 16.11 -8.97
N ARG A 263 -15.08 15.49 -9.94
CA ARG A 263 -15.10 15.96 -11.33
C ARG A 263 -16.46 15.78 -12.00
N ALA A 264 -17.09 14.64 -11.77
CA ALA A 264 -18.35 14.27 -12.40
C ALA A 264 -19.49 14.35 -11.39
N LEU A 265 -20.61 14.96 -11.78
CA LEU A 265 -21.80 15.08 -10.93
C LEU A 265 -22.47 13.71 -10.69
N LYS A 266 -22.56 12.87 -11.73
CA LYS A 266 -23.16 11.53 -11.68
C LYS A 266 -22.19 10.47 -12.23
N PRO A 267 -21.18 10.03 -11.44
CA PRO A 267 -20.29 8.94 -11.84
C PRO A 267 -21.07 7.63 -12.05
N ARG A 268 -20.59 6.75 -12.95
CA ARG A 268 -21.27 5.48 -13.25
C ARG A 268 -21.46 4.60 -12.00
N SER A 269 -20.47 4.53 -11.12
CA SER A 269 -20.54 3.77 -9.86
C SER A 269 -21.50 4.35 -8.83
N MET A 270 -22.03 5.56 -9.05
CA MET A 270 -23.03 6.20 -8.19
C MET A 270 -24.46 6.06 -8.75
N LYS A 271 -24.67 5.25 -9.80
CA LYS A 271 -26.01 5.04 -10.38
C LYS A 271 -26.93 4.40 -9.34
N GLY A 272 -28.12 4.98 -9.14
CA GLY A 272 -29.13 4.50 -8.18
C GLY A 272 -28.83 4.83 -6.72
N GLN A 273 -27.77 5.59 -6.43
CA GLN A 273 -27.39 5.95 -5.07
C GLN A 273 -28.12 7.21 -4.61
N ASP A 274 -28.58 7.22 -3.36
CA ASP A 274 -29.15 8.40 -2.72
C ASP A 274 -28.04 9.26 -2.13
N PHE A 275 -27.79 10.42 -2.76
CA PHE A 275 -26.74 11.34 -2.37
C PHE A 275 -26.94 11.95 -0.98
N ASN A 276 -28.17 11.98 -0.47
CA ASN A 276 -28.47 12.50 0.86
C ASN A 276 -27.99 11.55 1.97
N LYS A 277 -27.97 10.24 1.70
CA LYS A 277 -27.52 9.20 2.64
C LYS A 277 -26.01 9.00 2.68
N LEU A 278 -25.26 9.64 1.79
CA LEU A 278 -23.79 9.55 1.79
C LEU A 278 -23.20 10.15 3.08
N PRO A 279 -22.03 9.67 3.53
CA PRO A 279 -21.30 10.28 4.65
C PRO A 279 -20.63 11.62 4.29
N VAL A 280 -20.89 12.17 3.09
CA VAL A 280 -20.35 13.43 2.59
C VAL A 280 -21.44 14.25 1.89
N HIS A 281 -21.33 15.58 1.92
CA HIS A 281 -22.14 16.45 1.04
C HIS A 281 -21.51 16.41 -0.35
N TRP A 282 -22.27 16.00 -1.36
CA TRP A 282 -21.71 15.76 -2.70
C TRP A 282 -21.93 16.95 -3.62
N MET A 283 -20.85 17.46 -4.21
CA MET A 283 -20.91 18.47 -5.27
C MET A 283 -19.91 18.14 -6.38
N ALA A 284 -20.01 18.81 -7.53
CA ALA A 284 -19.10 18.54 -8.62
C ALA A 284 -18.79 19.77 -9.48
N ASN A 285 -17.54 19.84 -9.97
CA ASN A 285 -17.14 20.74 -11.05
C ASN A 285 -15.97 20.13 -11.85
N LYS A 286 -15.69 20.65 -13.05
CA LYS A 286 -14.67 20.08 -13.96
C LYS A 286 -13.27 19.97 -13.35
N LYS A 287 -12.93 20.82 -12.36
CA LYS A 287 -11.61 20.84 -11.70
C LYS A 287 -11.56 20.02 -10.41
N ALA A 288 -12.71 19.62 -9.88
CA ALA A 288 -12.92 19.03 -8.55
C ALA A 288 -12.39 19.91 -7.40
N TRP A 289 -12.56 21.23 -7.46
CA TRP A 289 -12.06 22.20 -6.46
C TRP A 289 -13.24 22.91 -5.78
N VAL A 290 -13.04 23.36 -4.54
CA VAL A 290 -13.98 24.27 -3.87
C VAL A 290 -13.81 25.65 -4.49
N THR A 291 -14.84 26.13 -5.18
CA THR A 291 -14.94 27.50 -5.71
C THR A 291 -15.85 28.32 -4.80
N THR A 292 -15.83 29.65 -4.96
CA THR A 292 -16.73 30.55 -4.25
C THR A 292 -18.19 30.11 -4.35
N VAL A 293 -18.66 29.76 -5.56
CA VAL A 293 -20.04 29.28 -5.79
C VAL A 293 -20.32 27.99 -5.00
N ILE A 294 -19.41 27.01 -5.04
CA ILE A 294 -19.56 25.74 -4.31
C ILE A 294 -19.53 25.98 -2.80
N PHE A 295 -18.66 26.87 -2.33
CA PHE A 295 -18.57 27.21 -0.91
C PHE A 295 -19.84 27.90 -0.44
N THR A 296 -20.37 28.89 -1.18
CA THR A 296 -21.63 29.56 -0.87
C THR A 296 -22.79 28.58 -0.84
N GLU A 297 -22.84 27.63 -1.77
CA GLU A 297 -23.87 26.58 -1.77
C GLU A 297 -23.73 25.66 -0.55
N TRP A 298 -22.52 25.20 -0.23
CA TRP A 298 -22.26 24.38 0.96
C TRP A 298 -22.60 25.14 2.24
N PHE A 299 -22.25 26.42 2.33
CA PHE A 299 -22.54 27.25 3.50
C PHE A 299 -24.05 27.29 3.77
N ASN A 300 -24.84 27.64 2.76
CA ASN A 300 -26.28 27.82 2.91
C ASN A 300 -27.04 26.50 3.04
N LYS A 301 -26.70 25.48 2.23
CA LYS A 301 -27.45 24.23 2.15
C LYS A 301 -26.97 23.15 3.12
N CYS A 302 -25.73 23.23 3.59
CA CYS A 302 -25.10 22.18 4.39
C CYS A 302 -24.68 22.69 5.77
N PHE A 303 -23.80 23.69 5.83
CA PHE A 303 -23.24 24.19 7.08
C PHE A 303 -24.31 24.78 8.01
N VAL A 304 -25.08 25.76 7.54
CA VAL A 304 -26.10 26.46 8.36
C VAL A 304 -27.13 25.47 8.94
N PRO A 305 -27.78 24.59 8.15
CA PRO A 305 -28.74 23.62 8.69
C PRO A 305 -28.11 22.63 9.68
N GLU A 306 -26.89 22.15 9.39
CA GLU A 306 -26.25 21.14 10.24
C GLU A 306 -25.81 21.72 11.59
N VAL A 307 -25.25 22.93 11.60
CA VAL A 307 -24.85 23.63 12.83
C VAL A 307 -26.07 24.05 13.65
N ARG A 308 -27.14 24.55 13.01
CA ARG A 308 -28.40 24.84 13.70
C ARG A 308 -28.97 23.60 14.39
N ARG A 309 -29.00 22.46 13.70
CA ARG A 309 -29.45 21.19 14.29
C ARG A 309 -28.58 20.76 15.47
N TYR A 310 -27.25 20.90 15.34
CA TYR A 310 -26.31 20.58 16.42
C TYR A 310 -26.54 21.46 17.65
N LEU A 311 -26.65 22.78 17.48
CA LEU A 311 -26.86 23.72 18.58
C LEU A 311 -28.22 23.52 19.25
N ASN A 312 -29.29 23.30 18.47
CA ASN A 312 -30.60 22.94 19.02
C ASN A 312 -30.53 21.66 19.87
N ALA A 313 -29.81 20.63 19.42
CA ALA A 313 -29.64 19.38 20.17
C ALA A 313 -28.82 19.55 21.46
N LYS A 314 -28.00 20.60 21.54
CA LYS A 314 -27.24 20.99 22.75
C LYS A 314 -27.96 22.03 23.61
N CYS A 315 -29.19 22.42 23.24
CA CYS A 315 -29.93 23.51 23.87
C CYS A 315 -29.16 24.85 23.88
N LEU A 316 -28.38 25.12 22.83
CA LEU A 316 -27.62 26.35 22.65
C LEU A 316 -28.31 27.28 21.66
N GLU A 317 -28.18 28.58 21.87
CA GLU A 317 -28.65 29.60 20.92
C GLU A 317 -27.90 29.45 19.57
N PHE A 318 -28.60 29.68 18.45
CA PHE A 318 -27.98 29.71 17.14
C PHE A 318 -27.14 30.99 16.98
N LYS A 319 -25.91 30.96 17.48
CA LYS A 319 -24.86 31.96 17.27
C LYS A 319 -23.53 31.26 17.05
N VAL A 320 -22.86 31.58 15.94
CA VAL A 320 -21.69 30.83 15.48
C VAL A 320 -20.59 31.78 15.02
N LEU A 321 -19.36 31.48 15.43
CA LEU A 321 -18.15 32.05 14.82
C LEU A 321 -17.54 31.00 13.88
N LEU A 322 -17.51 31.29 12.58
CA LEU A 322 -16.88 30.44 11.57
C LEU A 322 -15.48 30.98 11.24
N ILE A 323 -14.45 30.21 11.59
CA ILE A 323 -13.05 30.54 11.33
C ILE A 323 -12.61 29.92 10.00
N LEU A 324 -12.07 30.74 9.09
CA LEU A 324 -11.61 30.33 7.76
C LEU A 324 -10.17 30.76 7.51
N ASP A 325 -9.46 30.03 6.64
CA ASP A 325 -8.21 30.52 6.07
C ASP A 325 -8.47 31.43 4.85
N ASN A 326 -7.41 32.06 4.34
CA ASN A 326 -7.49 32.99 3.20
C ASN A 326 -7.46 32.27 1.84
N ALA A 327 -8.03 31.06 1.74
CA ALA A 327 -8.09 30.36 0.45
C ALA A 327 -8.98 31.12 -0.56
N PRO A 328 -8.60 31.20 -1.85
CA PRO A 328 -9.37 31.95 -2.86
C PRO A 328 -10.83 31.48 -3.06
N GLY A 329 -11.15 30.26 -2.61
CA GLY A 329 -12.50 29.71 -2.67
C GLY A 329 -13.42 30.14 -1.53
N HIS A 330 -12.92 30.86 -0.53
CA HIS A 330 -13.68 31.32 0.63
C HIS A 330 -14.17 32.76 0.42
N PRO A 331 -15.46 32.96 0.08
CA PRO A 331 -16.06 34.30 0.05
C PRO A 331 -16.28 34.86 1.46
N VAL A 332 -16.37 36.18 1.53
CA VAL A 332 -17.07 36.86 2.63
C VAL A 332 -18.57 36.73 2.35
N LEU A 333 -19.31 36.15 3.28
CA LEU A 333 -20.77 36.02 3.21
C LEU A 333 -21.39 36.71 4.43
N GLU A 334 -22.65 37.13 4.29
CA GLU A 334 -23.42 37.71 5.38
C GLU A 334 -24.49 36.72 5.87
N HIS A 335 -24.60 36.59 7.19
CA HIS A 335 -25.66 35.81 7.82
C HIS A 335 -25.93 36.36 9.24
N PRO A 336 -27.20 36.56 9.65
CA PRO A 336 -27.54 37.24 10.91
C PRO A 336 -26.97 36.58 12.17
N ASN A 337 -26.75 35.27 12.12
CA ASN A 337 -26.28 34.46 13.25
C ASN A 337 -24.90 33.81 13.07
N VAL A 338 -24.21 34.07 11.96
CA VAL A 338 -22.88 33.49 11.70
C VAL A 338 -21.90 34.61 11.41
N GLN A 339 -20.94 34.79 12.32
CA GLN A 339 -19.83 35.70 12.12
C GLN A 339 -18.68 34.98 11.43
N PHE A 340 -18.12 35.59 10.38
CA PHE A 340 -16.95 35.08 9.69
C PHE A 340 -15.68 35.71 10.28
N CYS A 341 -14.69 34.88 10.57
CA CYS A 341 -13.37 35.32 11.01
C CYS A 341 -12.30 34.66 10.14
N PHE A 342 -11.52 35.48 9.43
CA PHE A 342 -10.41 34.99 8.61
C PHE A 342 -9.13 35.01 9.44
N LEU A 343 -8.39 33.90 9.42
CA LEU A 343 -7.07 33.83 10.04
C LEU A 343 -6.13 34.85 9.39
N PRO A 344 -5.13 35.38 10.09
CA PRO A 344 -4.13 36.25 9.48
C PRO A 344 -3.42 35.56 8.30
N PRO A 345 -3.02 36.30 7.25
CA PRO A 345 -2.28 35.74 6.13
C PRO A 345 -1.05 34.94 6.58
N ASN A 346 -0.76 33.84 5.88
CA ASN A 346 0.40 32.96 6.13
C ASN A 346 0.45 32.26 7.50
N THR A 347 -0.65 32.24 8.26
CA THR A 347 -0.69 31.56 9.57
C THR A 347 -1.35 30.18 9.54
N THR A 348 -1.91 29.74 8.40
CA THR A 348 -2.73 28.52 8.31
C THR A 348 -2.04 27.29 8.92
N SER A 349 -0.81 26.98 8.53
CA SER A 349 -0.08 25.83 9.07
C SER A 349 0.31 25.95 10.55
N LEU A 350 0.28 27.16 11.12
CA LEU A 350 0.68 27.42 12.50
C LEU A 350 -0.48 27.34 13.47
N ILE A 351 -1.66 27.85 13.08
CA ILE A 351 -2.77 28.03 14.01
C ILE A 351 -4.07 27.36 13.56
N GLN A 352 -4.25 27.07 12.27
CA GLN A 352 -5.53 26.55 11.79
C GLN A 352 -5.76 25.12 12.34
N PRO A 353 -6.85 24.86 13.09
CA PRO A 353 -7.01 23.61 13.84
C PRO A 353 -7.05 22.34 12.98
N LEU A 354 -7.62 22.41 11.77
CA LEU A 354 -7.64 21.25 10.87
C LEU A 354 -6.22 20.84 10.44
N ASP A 355 -5.32 21.81 10.27
CA ASP A 355 -3.90 21.64 9.95
C ASP A 355 -3.04 21.33 11.19
N GLN A 356 -3.55 21.53 12.42
CA GLN A 356 -2.87 21.18 13.68
C GLN A 356 -2.95 19.69 14.06
N GLY A 357 -3.52 18.84 13.21
CA GLY A 357 -3.50 17.39 13.42
C GLY A 357 -4.72 16.66 12.88
N ILE A 358 -5.90 17.30 12.85
CA ILE A 358 -7.16 16.66 12.43
C ILE A 358 -7.05 16.05 11.03
N ILE A 359 -6.56 16.82 10.05
CA ILE A 359 -6.38 16.33 8.67
C ILE A 359 -5.32 15.23 8.60
N ALA A 360 -4.27 15.30 9.42
CA ALA A 360 -3.23 14.27 9.46
C ALA A 360 -3.79 12.95 10.00
N THR A 361 -4.49 12.98 11.14
CA THR A 361 -5.16 11.83 11.75
C THR A 361 -6.22 11.24 10.81
N PHE A 362 -7.05 12.09 10.19
CA PHE A 362 -8.02 11.64 9.18
C PHE A 362 -7.34 10.88 8.04
N LYS A 363 -6.22 11.40 7.51
CA LYS A 363 -5.47 10.73 6.43
C LYS A 363 -4.93 9.38 6.88
N ILE A 364 -4.46 9.25 8.13
CA ILE A 364 -4.01 7.98 8.68
C ILE A 364 -5.16 6.97 8.69
N HIS A 365 -6.32 7.33 9.23
CA HIS A 365 -7.48 6.43 9.22
C HIS A 365 -7.95 6.09 7.80
N TYR A 366 -8.01 7.06 6.90
CA TYR A 366 -8.38 6.82 5.50
C TYR A 366 -7.44 5.82 4.81
N VAL A 367 -6.13 5.97 5.06
CA VAL A 367 -5.13 5.03 4.56
C VAL A 367 -5.32 3.64 5.17
N LYS A 368 -5.55 3.55 6.49
CA LYS A 368 -5.84 2.26 7.15
C LYS A 368 -7.00 1.54 6.47
N GLN A 369 -8.12 2.24 6.25
CA GLN A 369 -9.28 1.67 5.53
C GLN A 369 -8.91 1.21 4.12
N THR A 370 -8.09 1.99 3.41
CA THR A 370 -7.66 1.65 2.05
C THR A 370 -6.73 0.44 2.01
N PHE A 371 -5.83 0.30 2.97
CA PHE A 371 -4.91 -0.83 3.05
C PHE A 371 -5.65 -2.09 3.47
N GLN A 372 -6.57 -1.99 4.44
CA GLN A 372 -7.43 -3.09 4.84
C GLN A 372 -8.30 -3.58 3.67
N TYR A 373 -8.95 -2.66 2.94
CA TYR A 373 -9.70 -2.99 1.74
C TYR A 373 -8.87 -3.79 0.73
N VAL A 374 -7.62 -3.39 0.50
CA VAL A 374 -6.74 -4.13 -0.42
C VAL A 374 -6.42 -5.51 0.12
N LEU A 375 -6.09 -5.65 1.41
CA LEU A 375 -5.82 -6.96 2.03
C LEU A 375 -7.02 -7.89 1.92
N ASP A 376 -8.22 -7.40 2.23
CA ASP A 376 -9.47 -8.18 2.17
C ASP A 376 -9.73 -8.69 0.75
N LYS A 377 -9.46 -7.86 -0.27
CA LYS A 377 -9.62 -8.27 -1.68
C LYS A 377 -8.51 -9.19 -2.16
N LEU A 378 -7.30 -9.09 -1.62
CA LEU A 378 -6.20 -10.00 -1.95
C LEU A 378 -6.38 -11.39 -1.33
N ASN A 379 -7.37 -11.62 -0.46
CA ASN A 379 -7.75 -12.99 -0.05
C ASN A 379 -8.12 -13.86 -1.25
N ASP A 380 -8.63 -13.25 -2.31
CA ASP A 380 -8.66 -13.83 -3.65
C ASP A 380 -7.26 -13.72 -4.27
N GLU A 381 -6.51 -14.82 -4.26
CA GLU A 381 -5.14 -14.91 -4.80
C GLU A 381 -5.06 -14.78 -6.32
N THR A 382 -6.21 -14.72 -7.02
CA THR A 382 -6.25 -14.41 -8.45
C THR A 382 -6.05 -12.91 -8.73
N LEU A 383 -6.23 -12.05 -7.73
CA LEU A 383 -6.18 -10.60 -7.88
C LEU A 383 -4.81 -10.03 -7.51
N THR A 384 -4.30 -9.13 -8.36
CA THR A 384 -3.17 -8.28 -8.00
C THR A 384 -3.65 -6.99 -7.33
N VAL A 385 -2.76 -6.28 -6.64
CA VAL A 385 -3.07 -4.91 -6.14
C VAL A 385 -3.52 -3.98 -7.26
N ILE A 386 -3.00 -4.18 -8.48
CA ILE A 386 -3.41 -3.36 -9.63
C ILE A 386 -4.85 -3.68 -10.01
N ASP A 387 -5.25 -4.94 -9.98
CA ASP A 387 -6.62 -5.35 -10.31
C ASP A 387 -7.61 -4.88 -9.25
N VAL A 388 -7.25 -5.00 -7.98
CA VAL A 388 -8.01 -4.41 -6.87
C VAL A 388 -8.16 -2.91 -7.07
N TRP A 389 -7.07 -2.21 -7.42
CA TRP A 389 -7.11 -0.76 -7.64
C TRP A 389 -7.93 -0.35 -8.88
N LYS A 390 -7.90 -1.13 -9.96
CA LYS A 390 -8.76 -0.90 -11.15
C LYS A 390 -10.24 -1.03 -10.81
N LYS A 391 -10.59 -1.86 -9.83
CA LYS A 391 -11.95 -2.06 -9.33
C LYS A 391 -12.36 -1.03 -8.26
N PHE A 392 -11.40 -0.26 -7.71
CA PHE A 392 -11.67 0.75 -6.69
C PHE A 392 -12.45 1.93 -7.26
N THR A 393 -13.62 2.20 -6.70
CA THR A 393 -14.56 3.23 -7.18
C THR A 393 -14.59 4.47 -6.29
N ILE A 394 -15.26 5.52 -6.76
CA ILE A 394 -15.56 6.69 -5.93
C ILE A 394 -16.50 6.36 -4.75
N MET A 395 -17.33 5.31 -4.87
CA MET A 395 -18.15 4.89 -3.75
C MET A 395 -17.31 4.26 -2.64
N ASP A 396 -16.33 3.42 -3.00
CA ASP A 396 -15.36 2.89 -2.04
C ASP A 396 -14.59 4.04 -1.36
N CYS A 397 -14.20 5.05 -2.13
CA CYS A 397 -13.59 6.28 -1.59
C CYS A 397 -14.50 6.98 -0.57
N ILE A 398 -15.78 7.21 -0.88
CA ILE A 398 -16.75 7.83 0.02
C ILE A 398 -16.95 7.00 1.29
N ASN A 399 -17.04 5.68 1.15
CA ASN A 399 -17.16 4.76 2.29
C ASN A 399 -15.94 4.87 3.21
N HIS A 400 -14.73 4.91 2.64
CA HIS A 400 -13.50 5.10 3.40
C HIS A 400 -13.45 6.46 4.11
N VAL A 401 -13.97 7.53 3.48
CA VAL A 401 -14.13 8.84 4.14
C VAL A 401 -15.04 8.71 5.35
N GLY A 402 -16.21 8.07 5.20
CA GLY A 402 -17.15 7.87 6.29
C GLY A 402 -16.57 7.08 7.47
N LEU A 403 -15.85 5.99 7.19
CA LEU A 403 -15.16 5.20 8.21
C LEU A 403 -14.03 5.98 8.89
N ALA A 404 -13.25 6.75 8.12
CA ALA A 404 -12.17 7.56 8.67
C ALA A 404 -12.69 8.69 9.56
N LEU A 405 -13.81 9.33 9.22
CA LEU A 405 -14.46 10.33 10.07
C LEU A 405 -14.94 9.74 11.40
N LYS A 406 -15.55 8.54 11.36
CA LYS A 406 -16.03 7.85 12.56
C LYS A 406 -14.91 7.46 13.52
N ALA A 407 -13.69 7.27 13.00
CA ALA A 407 -12.53 6.92 13.81
C ALA A 407 -11.89 8.11 14.54
N LEU A 408 -12.19 9.35 14.12
CA LEU A 408 -11.66 10.56 14.77
C LEU A 408 -12.19 10.68 16.20
N GLN A 409 -11.27 10.78 17.16
CA GLN A 409 -11.62 10.90 18.57
C GLN A 409 -11.88 12.37 18.96
N PRO A 410 -12.89 12.65 19.81
CA PRO A 410 -13.17 14.02 20.24
C PRO A 410 -11.98 14.72 20.89
N ALA A 411 -11.21 13.99 21.71
CA ALA A 411 -10.00 14.52 22.35
C ALA A 411 -8.95 14.97 21.31
N THR A 412 -8.80 14.25 20.20
CA THR A 412 -7.91 14.62 19.10
C THR A 412 -8.39 15.90 18.41
N LEU A 413 -9.70 16.02 18.19
CA LEU A 413 -10.28 17.22 17.58
C LEU A 413 -10.10 18.45 18.48
N ASN A 414 -10.43 18.32 19.78
CA ASN A 414 -10.29 19.39 20.77
C ASN A 414 -8.83 19.84 20.91
N ALA A 415 -7.89 18.91 21.10
CA ALA A 415 -6.46 19.22 21.27
C ALA A 415 -5.87 20.10 20.15
N CYS A 416 -6.38 19.99 18.93
CA CYS A 416 -5.92 20.77 17.78
C CYS A 416 -6.29 22.26 17.85
N TRP A 417 -7.18 22.66 18.77
CA TRP A 417 -7.53 24.07 18.98
C TRP A 417 -6.56 24.83 19.88
N LYS A 418 -5.59 24.14 20.49
CA LYS A 418 -4.67 24.71 21.48
C LYS A 418 -3.95 25.96 20.99
N SER A 419 -3.63 26.05 19.70
CA SER A 419 -2.91 27.19 19.13
C SER A 419 -3.74 28.46 19.02
N ILE A 420 -5.07 28.35 18.93
CA ILE A 420 -6.00 29.51 18.82
C ILE A 420 -6.69 29.78 20.16
N TRP A 421 -7.08 28.73 20.88
CA TRP A 421 -7.84 28.85 22.12
C TRP A 421 -7.36 27.81 23.14
N PRO A 422 -6.26 28.07 23.86
CA PRO A 422 -5.71 27.13 24.84
C PRO A 422 -6.69 26.74 25.95
N ASP A 423 -7.56 27.66 26.37
CA ASP A 423 -8.49 27.45 27.49
C ASP A 423 -9.65 26.51 27.17
N CYS A 424 -9.95 26.28 25.88
CA CYS A 424 -11.00 25.33 25.48
C CYS A 424 -10.54 23.86 25.52
N ILE A 425 -9.26 23.61 25.82
CA ILE A 425 -8.72 22.25 25.84
C ILE A 425 -9.13 21.55 27.13
N GLU A 426 -9.89 20.46 27.01
CA GLU A 426 -10.29 19.65 28.15
C GLU A 426 -9.05 18.95 28.75
N ARG A 427 -8.67 19.35 29.97
CA ARG A 427 -7.61 18.66 30.71
C ARG A 427 -8.20 17.36 31.25
N LYS A 428 -7.71 16.22 30.76
CA LYS A 428 -7.94 14.95 31.48
C LYS A 428 -7.34 15.11 32.87
N ASN A 429 -8.17 15.11 33.91
CA ASN A 429 -7.68 14.99 35.28
C ASN A 429 -6.83 13.71 35.36
N PRO A 430 -5.58 13.78 35.86
CA PRO A 430 -4.85 12.57 36.18
C PRO A 430 -5.64 11.83 37.27
N VAL A 431 -6.10 10.63 36.93
CA VAL A 431 -6.67 9.66 37.89
C VAL A 431 -5.53 8.97 38.60
#